data_AF-A0A2T6ZEW2-F1
#
_entry.id   AF-A0A2T6ZEW2-F1
#
_cell.length_a   1.000
_cell.length_b   1.000
_cell.length_c   1.000
_cell.angle_alpha   90.00
_cell.angle_beta   90.00
_cell.angle_gamma   90.00
#
_symmetry.space_group_name_H-M   'P 1'
#
loop_
_entity.id
_entity.type
_entity.pdbx_description
1 polymer ?
#
loop_
_entity_poly.entity_id
_entity_poly.type
_entity_poly.pdbx_seq_one_letter_code
_entity_poly.pdbx_strand_id
1 'polypeptide(L)'
;MDSFVEYKTLRTFPYKFLSKADQHVVSRFFDSKPFHAYGWRIYIYETTTRESLLIPWDQIDQFFKEIVAETSIRLFQNFPFKKISYKLDAEEDAPILMGDFESKEELDELLQKFGSPARKGSPKKSSKSKRNAAKRLQAMETWKSQVKSARNHLEYTQHSPEPEAEKTFPVFVSIDVEAFEHNHNIITEVGISENAPTRETVLKAIQDGFNLVSPPPRRSDAIIDLIKSHHFRVSEHINMRNGQFVIDAADSFMFGDSEFVPLTQLPEKIGKCFRHYDKYGEKRRIVLVGHDVRTDVDFLMAVGYDVGNIAGLEVIDTTCMWKAVMKDPQSKGLGPMLCDLGVDFRHLHNAGNDATYTLQALVKMAEIGLPSEGDGASPEPAPNLYRPIWKKAEDVQIGFVDEADNRQANVLPHKNPVPKNPMPKDIVEAGNSSEGSGLSVGGDGWD
;
A
#
# COMPACT_ATOMS: atom_id res chain seq x y z
N MET A 1 35.01 5.87 -24.74
CA MET A 1 34.95 5.80 -23.27
C MET A 1 33.87 4.82 -22.91
N ASP A 2 34.27 3.69 -22.33
CA ASP A 2 33.32 2.68 -21.88
C ASP A 2 32.45 3.30 -20.79
N SER A 3 31.15 3.29 -21.04
CA SER A 3 30.15 3.87 -20.15
C SER A 3 29.69 2.79 -19.18
N PHE A 4 29.80 3.04 -17.88
CA PHE A 4 29.50 2.04 -16.85
C PHE A 4 28.35 2.45 -15.94
N VAL A 5 27.71 1.48 -15.32
CA VAL A 5 26.74 1.65 -14.24
C VAL A 5 27.12 0.74 -13.08
N GLU A 6 26.96 1.21 -11.84
CA GLU A 6 27.21 0.37 -10.67
C GLU A 6 26.18 -0.77 -10.59
N TYR A 7 26.63 -2.01 -10.40
CA TYR A 7 25.79 -3.21 -10.25
C TYR A 7 24.64 -3.00 -9.25
N LYS A 8 24.92 -2.37 -8.10
CA LYS A 8 23.90 -2.08 -7.07
C LYS A 8 22.86 -1.06 -7.55
N THR A 9 23.29 -0.10 -8.34
CA THR A 9 22.41 0.93 -8.92
C THR A 9 21.46 0.29 -9.93
N LEU A 10 21.97 -0.60 -10.78
CA LEU A 10 21.15 -1.38 -11.72
C LEU A 10 20.17 -2.32 -10.98
N ARG A 11 20.63 -3.07 -9.96
CA ARG A 11 19.78 -3.93 -9.11
C ARG A 11 18.63 -3.21 -8.41
N THR A 12 18.80 -1.91 -8.14
CA THR A 12 17.80 -1.08 -7.45
C THR A 12 17.02 -0.16 -8.38
N PHE A 13 17.21 -0.31 -9.70
CA PHE A 13 16.61 0.56 -10.71
C PHE A 13 15.07 0.60 -10.62
N PRO A 14 14.33 -0.54 -10.56
CA PRO A 14 12.86 -0.51 -10.52
C PRO A 14 12.33 0.30 -9.33
N TYR A 15 12.90 0.08 -8.14
CA TYR A 15 12.46 0.75 -6.91
C TYR A 15 12.71 2.25 -6.91
N LYS A 16 13.66 2.73 -7.72
CA LYS A 16 14.04 4.15 -7.79
C LYS A 16 13.31 4.93 -8.87
N PHE A 17 12.94 4.27 -9.98
CA PHE A 17 12.50 4.96 -11.19
C PHE A 17 11.12 4.50 -11.70
N LEU A 18 10.56 3.41 -11.19
CA LEU A 18 9.28 2.87 -11.63
C LEU A 18 8.19 3.00 -10.57
N SER A 19 6.94 3.08 -11.03
CA SER A 19 5.75 2.96 -10.18
C SER A 19 5.65 1.56 -9.55
N LYS A 20 4.87 1.38 -8.47
CA LYS A 20 4.65 0.04 -7.88
C LYS A 20 4.05 -0.96 -8.88
N ALA A 21 3.19 -0.50 -9.79
CA ALA A 21 2.59 -1.32 -10.84
C ALA A 21 3.64 -1.80 -11.85
N ASP A 22 4.45 -0.87 -12.38
CA ASP A 22 5.53 -1.22 -13.31
C ASP A 22 6.59 -2.10 -12.64
N GLN A 23 6.90 -1.87 -11.35
CA GLN A 23 7.79 -2.73 -10.56
C GLN A 23 7.30 -4.18 -10.54
N HIS A 24 5.99 -4.40 -10.39
CA HIS A 24 5.42 -5.75 -10.43
C HIS A 24 5.59 -6.39 -11.81
N VAL A 25 5.34 -5.64 -12.89
CA VAL A 25 5.51 -6.10 -14.28
C VAL A 25 6.98 -6.47 -14.58
N VAL A 26 7.94 -5.68 -14.10
CA VAL A 26 9.37 -5.92 -14.37
C VAL A 26 10.05 -6.83 -13.34
N SER A 27 9.36 -7.26 -12.28
CA SER A 27 9.91 -8.14 -11.25
C SER A 27 10.49 -9.43 -11.85
N ARG A 28 9.83 -9.98 -12.88
CA ARG A 28 10.30 -11.15 -13.65
C ARG A 28 11.67 -10.98 -14.33
N PHE A 29 12.17 -9.76 -14.50
CA PHE A 29 13.52 -9.47 -15.01
C PHE A 29 14.49 -9.06 -13.89
N PHE A 30 14.00 -8.37 -12.85
CA PHE A 30 14.84 -7.78 -11.80
C PHE A 30 14.88 -8.57 -10.49
N ASP A 31 14.09 -9.63 -10.33
CA ASP A 31 14.24 -10.57 -9.24
C ASP A 31 15.61 -11.24 -9.31
N SER A 32 16.13 -11.71 -8.17
CA SER A 32 17.54 -12.14 -8.09
C SER A 32 17.86 -13.20 -9.15
N LYS A 33 17.10 -14.29 -9.20
CA LYS A 33 17.37 -15.39 -10.14
C LYS A 33 17.35 -14.95 -11.62
N PRO A 34 16.26 -14.36 -12.16
CA PRO A 34 16.22 -13.98 -13.57
C PRO A 34 17.24 -12.90 -13.92
N PHE A 35 17.49 -11.95 -13.01
CA PHE A 35 18.49 -10.92 -13.24
C PHE A 35 19.89 -11.52 -13.37
N HIS A 36 20.28 -12.44 -12.48
CA HIS A 36 21.58 -13.10 -12.57
C HIS A 36 21.69 -14.00 -13.82
N ALA A 37 20.61 -14.68 -14.18
CA ALA A 37 20.52 -15.54 -15.36
C ALA A 37 20.60 -14.81 -16.71
N TYR A 38 20.45 -13.48 -16.73
CA TYR A 38 20.60 -12.69 -17.95
C TYR A 38 22.03 -12.77 -18.54
N GLY A 39 23.04 -13.02 -17.69
CA GLY A 39 24.43 -13.04 -18.12
C GLY A 39 25.03 -11.63 -18.17
N TRP A 40 25.87 -11.28 -17.20
CA TRP A 40 26.48 -9.96 -17.11
C TRP A 40 27.99 -10.04 -17.15
N ARG A 41 28.61 -9.08 -17.83
CA ARG A 41 30.04 -8.82 -17.72
C ARG A 41 30.25 -7.83 -16.60
N ILE A 42 31.13 -8.17 -15.66
CA ILE A 42 31.37 -7.34 -14.49
C ILE A 42 32.83 -6.91 -14.38
N TYR A 43 33.01 -5.66 -14.03
CA TYR A 43 34.29 -5.02 -13.83
C TYR A 43 34.39 -4.58 -12.37
N ILE A 44 35.60 -4.61 -11.83
CA ILE A 44 35.91 -4.01 -10.53
C ILE A 44 36.70 -2.72 -10.76
N TYR A 45 36.30 -1.68 -10.05
CA TYR A 45 37.01 -0.41 -10.02
C TYR A 45 37.36 -0.09 -8.57
N GLU A 46 38.65 -0.22 -8.25
CA GLU A 46 39.19 0.06 -6.93
C GLU A 46 39.87 1.43 -6.93
N THR A 47 39.46 2.27 -6.01
CA THR A 47 40.11 3.54 -5.66
C THR A 47 40.64 3.43 -4.23
N THR A 48 41.44 4.40 -3.81
CA THR A 48 41.94 4.48 -2.42
C THR A 48 40.85 4.46 -1.36
N THR A 49 39.60 4.81 -1.71
CA THR A 49 38.49 4.94 -0.76
C THR A 49 37.28 4.06 -1.05
N ARG A 50 37.15 3.52 -2.26
CA ARG A 50 35.95 2.80 -2.72
C ARG A 50 36.28 1.67 -3.68
N GLU A 51 35.56 0.58 -3.53
CA GLU A 51 35.54 -0.56 -4.44
C GLU A 51 34.12 -0.63 -5.04
N SER A 52 34.05 -0.52 -6.36
CA SER A 52 32.79 -0.45 -7.12
C SER A 52 32.74 -1.57 -8.15
N LEU A 53 31.60 -2.25 -8.21
CA LEU A 53 31.31 -3.25 -9.24
C LEU A 53 30.53 -2.59 -10.37
N LEU A 54 31.04 -2.70 -11.58
CA LEU A 54 30.58 -1.96 -12.74
C LEU A 54 30.10 -2.92 -13.83
N ILE A 55 28.96 -2.60 -14.43
CA ILE A 55 28.42 -3.28 -15.62
C ILE A 55 28.47 -2.29 -16.79
N PRO A 56 28.95 -2.71 -17.98
CA PRO A 56 28.93 -1.92 -19.20
C PRO A 56 27.53 -1.47 -19.63
N TRP A 57 27.40 -0.23 -20.10
CA TRP A 57 26.13 0.35 -20.52
C TRP A 57 25.51 -0.36 -21.73
N ASP A 58 26.31 -0.89 -22.65
CA ASP A 58 25.82 -1.64 -23.81
C ASP A 58 25.00 -2.86 -23.41
N GLN A 59 25.42 -3.59 -22.37
CA GLN A 59 24.64 -4.72 -21.83
C GLN A 59 23.33 -4.25 -21.19
N ILE A 60 23.36 -3.10 -20.53
CA ILE A 60 22.18 -2.52 -19.87
C ILE A 60 21.19 -1.97 -20.89
N ASP A 61 21.68 -1.30 -21.93
CA ASP A 61 20.88 -0.79 -23.03
C ASP A 61 20.19 -1.93 -23.79
N GLN A 62 20.88 -3.04 -24.01
CA GLN A 62 20.29 -4.25 -24.59
C GLN A 62 19.20 -4.85 -23.67
N PHE A 63 19.50 -5.00 -22.38
CA PHE A 63 18.54 -5.50 -21.38
C PHE A 63 17.29 -4.62 -21.32
N PHE A 64 17.47 -3.30 -21.39
CA PHE A 64 16.37 -2.33 -21.38
C PHE A 64 15.52 -2.43 -22.64
N LYS A 65 16.12 -2.62 -23.82
CA LYS A 65 15.38 -2.83 -25.08
C LYS A 65 14.52 -4.09 -25.03
N GLU A 66 15.02 -5.17 -24.44
CA GLU A 66 14.25 -6.42 -24.27
C GLU A 66 13.06 -6.23 -23.34
N ILE A 67 13.27 -5.53 -22.21
CA ILE A 67 12.16 -5.16 -21.32
C ILE A 67 11.12 -4.32 -22.06
N VAL A 68 11.52 -3.34 -22.87
CA VAL A 68 10.59 -2.52 -23.68
C VAL A 68 9.82 -3.40 -24.66
N ALA A 69 10.48 -4.33 -25.35
CA ALA A 69 9.86 -5.20 -26.33
C ALA A 69 8.77 -6.09 -25.70
N GLU A 70 8.99 -6.56 -24.47
CA GLU A 70 8.05 -7.47 -23.78
C GLU A 70 6.99 -6.78 -22.94
N THR A 71 7.26 -5.57 -22.44
CA THR A 71 6.38 -4.88 -21.45
C THR A 71 5.74 -3.62 -21.99
N SER A 72 6.25 -3.08 -23.11
CA SER A 72 5.88 -1.75 -23.64
C SER A 72 6.12 -0.58 -22.68
N ILE A 73 6.88 -0.77 -21.58
CA ILE A 73 7.22 0.30 -20.62
C ILE A 73 8.25 1.23 -21.26
N ARG A 74 7.77 2.37 -21.78
CA ARG A 74 8.59 3.33 -22.55
C ARG A 74 9.69 4.03 -21.75
N LEU A 75 9.66 3.98 -20.41
CA LEU A 75 10.70 4.57 -19.57
C LEU A 75 12.08 3.99 -19.90
N PHE A 76 12.15 2.69 -20.17
CA PHE A 76 13.39 1.99 -20.53
C PHE A 76 13.92 2.38 -21.91
N GLN A 77 13.04 2.79 -22.85
CA GLN A 77 13.41 3.11 -24.23
C GLN A 77 14.24 4.40 -24.35
N ASN A 78 13.94 5.40 -23.52
CA ASN A 78 14.57 6.72 -23.56
C ASN A 78 15.19 7.08 -22.20
N PHE A 79 15.65 6.09 -21.43
CA PHE A 79 16.18 6.36 -20.11
C PHE A 79 17.49 7.18 -20.22
N PRO A 80 17.59 8.35 -19.57
CA PRO A 80 18.79 9.18 -19.68
C PRO A 80 19.95 8.53 -18.90
N PHE A 81 20.90 7.93 -19.63
CA PHE A 81 22.10 7.28 -19.08
C PHE A 81 22.78 8.07 -17.95
N LYS A 82 22.88 9.39 -18.09
CA LYS A 82 23.49 10.30 -17.10
C LYS A 82 22.88 10.22 -15.69
N LYS A 83 21.65 9.69 -15.54
CA LYS A 83 21.01 9.51 -14.22
C LYS A 83 21.58 8.36 -13.41
N ILE A 84 22.18 7.36 -14.06
CA ILE A 84 22.74 6.15 -13.41
C ILE A 84 24.18 5.85 -13.81
N SER A 85 24.75 6.66 -14.71
CA SER A 85 26.14 6.54 -15.14
C SER A 85 27.11 6.64 -13.96
N TYR A 86 28.07 5.73 -13.91
CA TYR A 86 29.21 5.81 -13.02
C TYR A 86 30.31 6.68 -13.64
N LYS A 87 30.84 7.64 -12.89
CA LYS A 87 31.97 8.47 -13.31
C LYS A 87 33.26 7.88 -12.75
N LEU A 88 34.22 7.61 -13.63
CA LEU A 88 35.58 7.22 -13.24
C LEU A 88 36.34 8.46 -12.75
N ASP A 89 37.17 8.30 -11.72
CA ASP A 89 37.82 9.42 -11.02
C ASP A 89 39.04 9.98 -11.78
N ALA A 90 39.66 9.18 -12.66
CA ALA A 90 40.79 9.57 -13.51
C ALA A 90 40.72 8.88 -14.88
N GLU A 91 41.26 9.52 -15.93
CA GLU A 91 41.30 8.96 -17.28
C GLU A 91 42.31 7.80 -17.44
N GLU A 92 43.27 7.66 -16.51
CA GLU A 92 44.30 6.62 -16.52
C GLU A 92 43.95 5.35 -15.72
N ASP A 93 42.95 5.41 -14.83
CA ASP A 93 42.50 4.24 -14.06
C ASP A 93 41.33 3.54 -14.77
N ALA A 94 41.61 2.41 -15.41
CA ALA A 94 40.62 1.60 -16.11
C ALA A 94 39.99 0.54 -15.18
N PRO A 95 38.67 0.36 -15.18
CA PRO A 95 38.03 -0.78 -14.53
C PRO A 95 38.62 -2.11 -15.01
N ILE A 96 38.90 -3.01 -14.08
CA ILE A 96 39.49 -4.32 -14.37
C ILE A 96 38.36 -5.31 -14.61
N LEU A 97 38.40 -6.02 -15.74
CA LEU A 97 37.44 -7.08 -16.04
C LEU A 97 37.59 -8.22 -15.02
N MET A 98 36.51 -8.52 -14.29
CA MET A 98 36.46 -9.70 -13.42
C MET A 98 36.07 -10.96 -14.21
N GLY A 99 35.15 -10.82 -15.15
CA GLY A 99 34.62 -11.92 -15.96
C GLY A 99 33.13 -11.75 -16.23
N ASP A 100 32.51 -12.82 -16.71
CA ASP A 100 31.08 -12.92 -16.94
C ASP A 100 30.44 -13.84 -15.88
N PHE A 101 29.17 -13.60 -15.52
CA PHE A 101 28.40 -14.46 -14.62
C PHE A 101 26.96 -14.63 -15.10
N GLU A 102 26.41 -15.83 -14.94
CA GLU A 102 25.02 -16.21 -15.24
C GLU A 102 24.25 -16.69 -13.99
N SER A 103 24.92 -16.72 -12.84
CA SER A 103 24.30 -17.07 -11.57
C SER A 103 24.83 -16.19 -10.44
N LYS A 104 24.11 -16.19 -9.32
CA LYS A 104 24.56 -15.44 -8.13
C LYS A 104 25.79 -16.11 -7.52
N GLU A 105 25.83 -17.44 -7.58
CA GLU A 105 26.92 -18.27 -7.10
C GLU A 105 28.22 -17.97 -7.87
N GLU A 106 28.16 -17.87 -9.20
CA GLU A 106 29.31 -17.45 -10.03
C GLU A 106 29.78 -16.03 -9.72
N LEU A 107 28.85 -15.09 -9.49
CA LEU A 107 29.20 -13.74 -9.07
C LEU A 107 29.95 -13.76 -7.73
N ASP A 108 29.49 -14.55 -6.76
CA ASP A 108 30.14 -14.70 -5.46
C ASP A 108 31.54 -15.36 -5.60
N GLU A 109 31.72 -16.33 -6.50
CA GLU A 109 33.01 -16.93 -6.84
C GLU A 109 33.98 -15.92 -7.48
N LEU A 110 33.50 -15.09 -8.43
CA LEU A 110 34.29 -14.01 -9.02
C LEU A 110 34.75 -13.02 -7.95
N LEU A 111 33.86 -12.64 -7.02
CA LEU A 111 34.21 -11.75 -5.91
C LEU A 111 35.25 -12.38 -4.97
N GLN A 112 35.18 -13.70 -4.76
CA GLN A 112 36.17 -14.43 -3.96
C GLN A 112 37.52 -14.53 -4.66
N LYS A 113 37.54 -14.69 -6.00
CA LYS A 113 38.76 -14.81 -6.81
C LYS A 113 39.51 -13.48 -6.97
N PHE A 114 38.79 -12.38 -7.12
CA PHE A 114 39.36 -11.04 -7.26
C PHE A 114 39.60 -10.34 -5.92
N GLY A 115 39.09 -10.87 -4.81
CA GLY A 115 39.39 -10.41 -3.46
C GLY A 115 40.69 -11.01 -2.88
N SER A 116 41.58 -10.18 -2.35
CA SER A 116 42.78 -10.64 -1.61
C SER A 116 42.43 -11.55 -0.41
N PRO A 117 43.22 -12.61 -0.11
CA PRO A 117 43.03 -13.48 1.06
C PRO A 117 43.59 -12.83 2.33
N ALA A 118 43.09 -11.66 2.73
CA ALA A 118 43.14 -11.11 4.09
C ALA A 118 42.59 -9.67 4.13
N ARG A 119 41.26 -9.54 4.21
CA ARG A 119 40.71 -8.64 5.23
C ARG A 119 40.05 -9.52 6.27
N LYS A 120 40.82 -9.91 7.30
CA LYS A 120 40.24 -10.14 8.63
C LYS A 120 39.26 -8.99 8.84
N GLY A 121 37.98 -9.35 8.94
CA GLY A 121 36.90 -8.37 8.96
C GLY A 121 37.20 -7.28 9.96
N SER A 122 37.47 -6.07 9.46
CA SER A 122 37.22 -4.88 10.24
C SER A 122 35.73 -4.90 10.63
N PRO A 123 35.36 -4.47 11.85
CA PRO A 123 34.10 -4.80 12.51
C PRO A 123 32.89 -4.04 11.92
N LYS A 124 32.60 -4.22 10.63
CA LYS A 124 31.40 -3.67 9.98
C LYS A 124 30.20 -4.61 10.08
N LYS A 125 30.39 -5.94 10.12
CA LYS A 125 29.30 -6.90 10.39
C LYS A 125 28.77 -6.78 11.83
N SER A 126 29.62 -6.55 12.83
CA SER A 126 29.17 -6.34 14.21
C SER A 126 28.50 -4.99 14.40
N SER A 127 28.98 -3.92 13.76
CA SER A 127 28.32 -2.60 13.76
C SER A 127 26.94 -2.63 13.09
N LYS A 128 26.80 -3.23 11.91
CA LYS A 128 25.50 -3.35 11.22
C LYS A 128 24.54 -4.28 11.98
N SER A 129 25.03 -5.40 12.53
CA SER A 129 24.23 -6.32 13.35
C SER A 129 23.77 -5.66 14.66
N LYS A 130 24.67 -4.96 15.38
CA LYS A 130 24.34 -4.19 16.58
C LYS A 130 23.39 -3.04 16.27
N ARG A 131 23.58 -2.32 15.16
CA ARG A 131 22.66 -1.26 14.71
C ARG A 131 21.29 -1.83 14.34
N ASN A 132 21.23 -2.98 13.69
CA ASN A 132 19.97 -3.64 13.38
C ASN A 132 19.30 -4.18 14.65
N ALA A 133 20.05 -4.69 15.63
CA ALA A 133 19.54 -5.09 16.94
C ALA A 133 19.00 -3.89 17.73
N ALA A 134 19.73 -2.78 17.77
CA ALA A 134 19.28 -1.53 18.39
C ALA A 134 18.02 -0.99 17.71
N LYS A 135 17.95 -1.02 16.37
CA LYS A 135 16.75 -0.65 15.62
C LYS A 135 15.55 -1.55 15.96
N ARG A 136 15.76 -2.86 16.08
CA ARG A 136 14.70 -3.80 16.48
C ARG A 136 14.24 -3.54 17.91
N LEU A 137 15.15 -3.24 18.83
CA LEU A 137 14.81 -2.90 20.22
C LEU A 137 14.02 -1.59 20.28
N GLN A 138 14.46 -0.57 19.56
CA GLN A 138 13.75 0.70 19.44
C GLN A 138 12.36 0.53 18.80
N ALA A 139 12.26 -0.30 17.76
CA ALA A 139 10.98 -0.63 17.14
C ALA A 139 10.07 -1.36 18.13
N MET A 140 10.60 -2.33 18.88
CA MET A 140 9.84 -3.04 19.91
C MET A 140 9.31 -2.10 21.00
N GLU A 141 10.11 -1.14 21.47
CA GLU A 141 9.62 -0.14 22.44
C GLU A 141 8.54 0.76 21.85
N THR A 142 8.63 1.10 20.55
CA THR A 142 7.58 1.84 19.83
C THR A 142 6.30 1.01 19.69
N TRP A 143 6.42 -0.30 19.45
CA TRP A 143 5.27 -1.19 19.38
C TRP A 143 4.60 -1.36 20.75
N LYS A 144 5.42 -1.52 21.81
CA LYS A 144 4.94 -1.56 23.19
C LYS A 144 4.25 -0.27 23.60
N SER A 145 4.75 0.90 23.16
CA SER A 145 4.13 2.18 23.50
C SER A 145 2.72 2.33 22.90
N GLN A 146 2.49 1.81 21.69
CA GLN A 146 1.15 1.78 21.08
C GLN A 146 0.17 0.93 21.90
N VAL A 147 0.60 -0.25 22.37
CA VAL A 147 -0.23 -1.10 23.25
C VAL A 147 -0.53 -0.40 24.57
N LYS A 148 0.48 0.23 25.20
CA LYS A 148 0.30 1.02 26.43
C LYS A 148 -0.67 2.18 26.21
N SER A 149 -0.57 2.87 25.08
CA SER A 149 -1.44 4.00 24.75
C SER A 149 -2.88 3.57 24.57
N ALA A 150 -3.14 2.55 23.75
CA ALA A 150 -4.48 1.97 23.58
C ALA A 150 -5.09 1.54 24.92
N ARG A 151 -4.29 0.87 25.78
CA ARG A 151 -4.72 0.47 27.12
C ARG A 151 -5.07 1.64 28.03
N ASN A 152 -4.28 2.71 28.00
CA ASN A 152 -4.53 3.89 28.83
C ASN A 152 -5.79 4.62 28.38
N HIS A 153 -5.99 4.78 27.07
CA HIS A 153 -7.18 5.43 26.50
C HIS A 153 -8.45 4.62 26.72
N LEU A 154 -8.35 3.29 26.74
CA LEU A 154 -9.47 2.38 27.03
C LEU A 154 -9.58 2.00 28.51
N GLU A 155 -8.82 2.64 29.42
CA GLU A 155 -8.79 2.40 30.88
C GLU A 155 -8.58 0.93 31.30
N TYR A 156 -7.70 0.20 30.62
CA TYR A 156 -7.24 -1.15 31.03
C TYR A 156 -6.11 -1.13 32.08
N THR A 157 -5.66 0.05 32.51
CA THR A 157 -4.62 0.25 33.53
C THR A 157 -5.23 0.85 34.81
N GLN A 158 -4.88 0.33 35.99
CA GLN A 158 -5.35 0.88 37.27
C GLN A 158 -4.77 2.29 37.54
N HIS A 159 -5.58 3.17 38.11
CA HIS A 159 -5.33 4.62 38.16
C HIS A 159 -4.17 5.06 39.08
N SER A 160 -3.45 6.09 38.59
CA SER A 160 -2.82 7.14 39.39
C SER A 160 -3.90 8.10 39.92
N PRO A 161 -3.79 8.64 41.15
CA PRO A 161 -4.81 9.45 41.83
C PRO A 161 -4.87 10.91 41.32
N GLU A 162 -4.94 11.13 40.01
CA GLU A 162 -5.20 12.47 39.46
C GLU A 162 -6.69 12.84 39.61
N PRO A 163 -7.02 14.13 39.83
CA PRO A 163 -8.41 14.56 40.02
C PRO A 163 -9.27 14.18 38.81
N GLU A 164 -10.35 13.44 39.09
CA GLU A 164 -11.26 12.78 38.14
C GLU A 164 -12.10 13.73 37.26
N ALA A 165 -11.94 15.04 37.43
CA ALA A 165 -12.66 16.03 36.66
C ALA A 165 -11.92 16.30 35.33
N GLU A 166 -12.57 15.96 34.21
CA GLU A 166 -12.25 16.42 32.84
C GLU A 166 -11.23 15.62 32.01
N LYS A 167 -11.08 14.31 32.23
CA LYS A 167 -10.34 13.49 31.25
C LYS A 167 -11.18 13.25 29.98
N THR A 168 -10.99 14.08 28.96
CA THR A 168 -11.60 13.88 27.63
C THR A 168 -10.98 12.65 26.95
N PHE A 169 -11.79 11.61 26.72
CA PHE A 169 -11.37 10.40 26.01
C PHE A 169 -11.15 10.73 24.53
N PRO A 170 -10.07 10.20 23.91
CA PRO A 170 -9.94 10.32 22.47
C PRO A 170 -11.04 9.53 21.76
N VAL A 171 -11.22 9.81 20.48
CA VAL A 171 -11.99 8.97 19.56
C VAL A 171 -11.01 8.16 18.72
N PHE A 172 -11.19 6.85 18.71
CA PHE A 172 -10.47 5.98 17.80
C PHE A 172 -11.18 6.01 16.45
N VAL A 173 -10.43 6.30 15.39
CA VAL A 173 -10.94 6.29 14.01
C VAL A 173 -10.07 5.33 13.22
N SER A 174 -10.62 4.18 12.86
CA SER A 174 -9.97 3.18 12.02
C SER A 174 -10.28 3.46 10.55
N ILE A 175 -9.29 3.28 9.69
CA ILE A 175 -9.43 3.46 8.24
C ILE A 175 -8.92 2.23 7.50
N ASP A 176 -9.53 1.98 6.35
CA ASP A 176 -9.04 1.08 5.32
C ASP A 176 -9.48 1.64 3.96
N VAL A 177 -8.62 1.59 2.95
CA VAL A 177 -8.90 2.15 1.63
C VAL A 177 -8.57 1.15 0.53
N GLU A 178 -9.58 0.79 -0.25
CA GLU A 178 -9.43 -0.11 -1.38
C GLU A 178 -9.20 0.67 -2.68
N ALA A 179 -8.29 0.15 -3.49
CA ALA A 179 -7.98 0.69 -4.81
C ALA A 179 -8.16 -0.40 -5.87
N PHE A 180 -8.40 0.04 -7.10
CA PHE A 180 -8.57 -0.88 -8.21
C PHE A 180 -7.28 -1.65 -8.51
N GLU A 181 -7.33 -2.97 -8.52
CA GLU A 181 -6.16 -3.86 -8.62
C GLU A 181 -5.36 -3.70 -9.92
N HIS A 182 -5.97 -3.17 -10.99
CA HIS A 182 -5.29 -2.86 -12.25
C HIS A 182 -4.74 -1.43 -12.32
N ASN A 183 -5.16 -0.55 -11.41
CA ASN A 183 -4.65 0.83 -11.33
C ASN A 183 -4.85 1.40 -9.91
N HIS A 184 -3.83 1.30 -9.07
CA HIS A 184 -3.86 1.76 -7.67
C HIS A 184 -4.01 3.29 -7.49
N ASN A 185 -4.05 4.08 -8.57
CA ASN A 185 -4.40 5.51 -8.49
C ASN A 185 -5.92 5.73 -8.46
N ILE A 186 -6.70 4.67 -8.70
CA ILE A 186 -8.16 4.70 -8.70
C ILE A 186 -8.63 4.12 -7.36
N ILE A 187 -9.07 5.00 -6.47
CA ILE A 187 -9.66 4.62 -5.19
C ILE A 187 -11.11 4.20 -5.42
N THR A 188 -11.47 2.99 -5.03
CA THR A 188 -12.82 2.44 -5.24
C THR A 188 -13.67 2.58 -4.00
N GLU A 189 -13.08 2.38 -2.81
CA GLU A 189 -13.82 2.30 -1.55
C GLU A 189 -13.02 2.89 -0.39
N VAL A 190 -13.72 3.50 0.56
CA VAL A 190 -13.14 4.00 1.82
C VAL A 190 -13.98 3.49 2.98
N GLY A 191 -13.36 2.72 3.85
CA GLY A 191 -13.94 2.27 5.11
C GLY A 191 -13.48 3.15 6.26
N ILE A 192 -14.42 3.54 7.11
CA ILE A 192 -14.10 4.26 8.35
C ILE A 192 -14.90 3.65 9.48
N SER A 193 -14.25 3.35 10.59
CA SER A 193 -14.92 2.92 11.82
C SER A 193 -14.52 3.79 12.99
N GLU A 194 -15.49 4.35 13.69
CA GLU A 194 -15.29 5.23 14.83
C GLU A 194 -15.70 4.53 16.12
N ASN A 195 -14.84 4.60 17.14
CA ASN A 195 -15.16 4.25 18.51
C ASN A 195 -14.93 5.49 19.37
N ALA A 196 -16.01 6.10 19.83
CA ALA A 196 -16.00 7.36 20.58
C ALA A 196 -16.39 7.16 22.04
N PRO A 197 -15.72 6.26 22.79
CA PRO A 197 -16.16 5.87 24.11
C PRO A 197 -16.17 7.09 25.05
N THR A 198 -17.15 7.14 25.95
CA THR A 198 -17.17 8.10 27.06
C THR A 198 -16.70 7.41 28.34
N ARG A 199 -16.30 8.19 29.36
CA ARG A 199 -15.99 7.64 30.69
C ARG A 199 -17.10 6.74 31.18
N GLU A 200 -18.34 7.20 31.07
CA GLU A 200 -19.52 6.46 31.51
C GLU A 200 -19.67 5.15 30.75
N THR A 201 -19.36 5.14 29.45
CA THR A 201 -19.49 3.94 28.64
C THR A 201 -18.38 2.93 28.94
N VAL A 202 -17.16 3.42 29.18
CA VAL A 202 -16.02 2.60 29.59
C VAL A 202 -16.22 2.07 31.02
N LEU A 203 -16.65 2.92 31.96
CA LEU A 203 -16.99 2.55 33.32
C LEU A 203 -18.17 1.61 33.38
N LYS A 204 -19.21 1.79 32.55
CA LYS A 204 -20.31 0.84 32.44
C LYS A 204 -19.81 -0.51 31.95
N ALA A 205 -18.93 -0.53 30.93
CA ALA A 205 -18.28 -1.76 30.48
C ALA A 205 -17.38 -2.41 31.56
N ILE A 206 -16.86 -1.63 32.53
CA ILE A 206 -16.11 -2.14 33.69
C ILE A 206 -17.06 -2.64 34.81
N GLN A 207 -18.10 -1.86 35.14
CA GLN A 207 -19.01 -2.06 36.28
C GLN A 207 -20.02 -3.18 36.02
N ASP A 208 -20.49 -3.34 34.78
CA ASP A 208 -21.45 -4.36 34.39
C ASP A 208 -20.85 -5.78 34.38
N GLY A 209 -19.57 -5.94 34.70
CA GLY A 209 -18.93 -7.24 34.94
C GLY A 209 -19.44 -8.01 36.17
N PHE A 210 -20.28 -7.43 37.05
CA PHE A 210 -20.70 -8.09 38.30
C PHE A 210 -22.11 -7.76 38.84
N ASN A 211 -23.12 -7.36 38.05
CA ASN A 211 -24.54 -7.33 38.49
C ASN A 211 -25.60 -7.16 37.37
N LEU A 212 -25.39 -7.75 36.18
CA LEU A 212 -26.47 -7.91 35.17
C LEU A 212 -26.96 -9.37 35.13
N VAL A 213 -28.20 -9.60 34.71
CA VAL A 213 -28.78 -10.95 34.55
C VAL A 213 -28.05 -11.76 33.46
N SER A 214 -27.34 -11.10 32.52
CA SER A 214 -26.46 -11.71 31.52
C SER A 214 -25.42 -10.68 30.99
N PRO A 215 -24.26 -10.50 31.65
CA PRO A 215 -23.24 -9.54 31.22
C PRO A 215 -22.43 -10.05 30.00
N PRO A 216 -21.89 -9.16 29.14
CA PRO A 216 -20.99 -9.55 28.05
C PRO A 216 -19.72 -10.21 28.64
N PRO A 217 -19.20 -11.28 28.02
CA PRO A 217 -18.17 -12.12 28.63
C PRO A 217 -16.82 -11.42 28.80
N ARG A 218 -16.53 -10.38 28.00
CA ARG A 218 -15.31 -9.56 28.12
C ARG A 218 -15.64 -8.08 27.96
N ARG A 219 -14.83 -7.21 28.58
CA ARG A 219 -14.95 -5.75 28.44
C ARG A 219 -14.70 -5.30 27.00
N SER A 220 -13.80 -5.98 26.30
CA SER A 220 -13.59 -5.73 24.87
C SER A 220 -14.86 -5.91 24.04
N ASP A 221 -15.72 -6.87 24.36
CA ASP A 221 -16.98 -7.10 23.63
C ASP A 221 -17.91 -5.89 23.79
N ALA A 222 -18.07 -5.38 25.01
CA ALA A 222 -18.89 -4.20 25.27
C ALA A 222 -18.38 -2.92 24.59
N ILE A 223 -17.05 -2.76 24.44
CA ILE A 223 -16.46 -1.61 23.74
C ILE A 223 -16.64 -1.77 22.22
N ILE A 224 -16.54 -2.98 21.70
CA ILE A 224 -16.75 -3.31 20.29
C ILE A 224 -18.18 -2.96 19.86
N ASP A 225 -19.18 -3.20 20.71
CA ASP A 225 -20.59 -2.86 20.43
C ASP A 225 -20.84 -1.35 20.26
N LEU A 226 -19.87 -0.49 20.64
CA LEU A 226 -19.94 0.96 20.47
C LEU A 226 -19.36 1.45 19.14
N ILE A 227 -18.74 0.56 18.36
CA ILE A 227 -18.15 0.90 17.07
C ILE A 227 -19.28 1.27 16.10
N LYS A 228 -19.11 2.40 15.41
CA LYS A 228 -19.93 2.77 14.26
C LYS A 228 -19.09 2.74 13.01
N SER A 229 -19.63 2.19 11.94
CA SER A 229 -18.88 1.94 10.72
C SER A 229 -19.56 2.59 9.52
N HIS A 230 -18.73 3.07 8.62
CA HIS A 230 -19.10 3.72 7.37
C HIS A 230 -18.35 3.03 6.23
N HIS A 231 -19.06 2.81 5.14
CA HIS A 231 -18.49 2.29 3.91
C HIS A 231 -18.88 3.20 2.75
N PHE A 232 -17.90 3.96 2.24
CA PHE A 232 -18.10 4.85 1.10
C PHE A 232 -17.59 4.19 -0.17
N ARG A 233 -18.43 4.06 -1.19
CA ARG A 233 -18.05 3.59 -2.51
C ARG A 233 -18.03 4.76 -3.49
N VAL A 234 -16.93 4.91 -4.23
CA VAL A 234 -16.75 6.02 -5.18
C VAL A 234 -17.67 5.82 -6.38
N SER A 235 -18.61 6.73 -6.58
CA SER A 235 -19.69 6.58 -7.56
C SER A 235 -19.17 6.45 -8.99
N GLU A 236 -18.13 7.21 -9.33
CA GLU A 236 -17.46 7.20 -10.62
C GLU A 236 -16.75 5.87 -10.92
N HIS A 237 -16.40 5.12 -9.86
CA HIS A 237 -15.60 3.90 -9.95
C HIS A 237 -16.41 2.64 -9.62
N ILE A 238 -17.74 2.72 -9.57
CA ILE A 238 -18.61 1.59 -9.18
C ILE A 238 -18.40 0.31 -10.01
N ASN A 239 -18.05 0.46 -11.29
CA ASN A 239 -17.80 -0.63 -12.23
C ASN A 239 -16.36 -1.17 -12.18
N MET A 240 -15.48 -0.54 -11.39
CA MET A 240 -14.09 -0.95 -11.23
C MET A 240 -14.05 -1.93 -10.06
N ARG A 241 -14.14 -3.22 -10.40
CA ARG A 241 -14.24 -4.32 -9.44
C ARG A 241 -12.94 -5.09 -9.42
N ASN A 242 -12.47 -5.38 -8.21
CA ASN A 242 -11.41 -6.36 -8.02
C ASN A 242 -11.98 -7.77 -8.25
N GLY A 243 -11.12 -8.78 -8.33
CA GLY A 243 -11.55 -10.18 -8.44
C GLY A 243 -10.52 -11.09 -9.09
N GLN A 244 -9.53 -10.52 -9.80
CA GLN A 244 -8.46 -11.28 -10.43
C GLN A 244 -7.31 -11.57 -9.46
N PHE A 245 -6.91 -10.60 -8.64
CA PHE A 245 -5.80 -10.72 -7.70
C PHE A 245 -6.25 -10.58 -6.25
N VAL A 246 -7.25 -9.74 -6.01
CA VAL A 246 -7.89 -9.51 -4.71
C VAL A 246 -9.34 -9.96 -4.78
N ILE A 247 -9.86 -10.58 -3.71
CA ILE A 247 -11.26 -11.02 -3.66
C ILE A 247 -12.16 -9.79 -3.75
N ASP A 248 -13.24 -9.89 -4.54
CA ASP A 248 -14.26 -8.87 -4.58
C ASP A 248 -15.25 -9.03 -3.41
N ALA A 249 -15.24 -8.09 -2.47
CA ALA A 249 -16.21 -8.03 -1.38
C ALA A 249 -16.91 -6.67 -1.28
N ALA A 250 -16.78 -5.82 -2.31
CA ALA A 250 -17.24 -4.44 -2.31
C ALA A 250 -18.72 -4.27 -1.94
N ASP A 251 -19.60 -5.20 -2.34
CA ASP A 251 -21.04 -5.14 -2.04
C ASP A 251 -21.43 -5.80 -0.71
N SER A 252 -20.47 -6.37 0.03
CA SER A 252 -20.72 -7.21 1.21
C SER A 252 -20.38 -6.48 2.52
N PHE A 253 -20.83 -5.24 2.67
CA PHE A 253 -20.64 -4.50 3.93
C PHE A 253 -21.54 -5.07 5.03
N MET A 254 -20.93 -5.48 6.14
CA MET A 254 -21.57 -6.24 7.21
C MET A 254 -22.10 -5.37 8.36
N PHE A 255 -21.73 -4.09 8.40
CA PHE A 255 -21.98 -3.19 9.53
C PHE A 255 -22.94 -2.04 9.20
N GLY A 256 -23.69 -2.17 8.11
CA GLY A 256 -24.68 -1.19 7.66
C GLY A 256 -24.85 -1.24 6.14
N ASP A 257 -25.26 -0.11 5.57
CA ASP A 257 -25.40 0.06 4.13
C ASP A 257 -24.21 0.83 3.55
N SER A 258 -23.78 0.44 2.34
CA SER A 258 -22.75 1.18 1.61
C SER A 258 -23.33 2.48 1.07
N GLU A 259 -22.64 3.59 1.28
CA GLU A 259 -23.02 4.89 0.71
C GLU A 259 -22.21 5.14 -0.58
N PHE A 260 -22.91 5.39 -1.68
CA PHE A 260 -22.29 5.77 -2.95
C PHE A 260 -22.06 7.28 -2.96
N VAL A 261 -20.79 7.68 -2.97
CA VAL A 261 -20.36 9.07 -2.82
C VAL A 261 -19.57 9.48 -4.07
N PRO A 262 -19.87 10.62 -4.72
CA PRO A 262 -19.03 11.17 -5.77
C PRO A 262 -17.64 11.52 -5.22
N LEU A 263 -16.59 11.31 -6.00
CA LEU A 263 -15.21 11.57 -5.58
C LEU A 263 -15.02 13.01 -5.05
N THR A 264 -15.74 13.97 -5.63
CA THR A 264 -15.74 15.38 -5.21
C THR A 264 -16.29 15.64 -3.81
N GLN A 265 -17.17 14.78 -3.30
CA GLN A 265 -17.80 14.90 -1.97
C GLN A 265 -17.11 14.02 -0.92
N LEU A 266 -16.24 13.11 -1.35
CA LEU A 266 -15.60 12.13 -0.48
C LEU A 266 -14.74 12.78 0.63
N PRO A 267 -13.94 13.83 0.39
CA PRO A 267 -13.20 14.51 1.48
C PRO A 267 -14.10 15.10 2.56
N GLU A 268 -15.25 15.66 2.17
CA GLU A 268 -16.21 16.23 3.12
C GLU A 268 -16.79 15.13 4.02
N LYS A 269 -17.16 13.98 3.42
CA LYS A 269 -17.68 12.80 4.10
C LYS A 269 -16.66 12.21 5.06
N ILE A 270 -15.43 11.95 4.60
CA ILE A 270 -14.32 11.49 5.44
C ILE A 270 -14.13 12.46 6.61
N GLY A 271 -14.05 13.76 6.33
CA GLY A 271 -13.87 14.77 7.37
C GLY A 271 -14.98 14.80 8.43
N LYS A 272 -16.21 14.39 8.12
CA LYS A 272 -17.29 14.29 9.13
C LYS A 272 -16.98 13.19 10.15
N CYS A 273 -16.41 12.06 9.72
CA CYS A 273 -16.02 10.93 10.58
C CYS A 273 -14.79 11.22 11.46
N PHE A 274 -14.08 12.34 11.22
CA PHE A 274 -12.94 12.77 12.05
C PHE A 274 -13.29 13.96 12.95
N ARG A 275 -14.50 14.53 12.85
CA ARG A 275 -14.93 15.72 13.59
C ARG A 275 -15.83 15.33 14.76
N HIS A 276 -15.19 15.07 15.90
CA HIS A 276 -15.89 14.81 17.16
C HIS A 276 -15.72 15.94 18.15
N TYR A 277 -16.81 16.24 18.86
CA TYR A 277 -16.86 17.26 19.88
C TYR A 277 -17.32 16.63 21.20
N ASP A 278 -16.86 17.18 22.32
CA ASP A 278 -17.35 16.80 23.64
C ASP A 278 -18.66 17.53 23.99
N LYS A 279 -19.15 17.31 25.21
CA LYS A 279 -20.38 17.94 25.71
C LYS A 279 -20.31 19.47 25.81
N TYR A 280 -19.12 20.06 25.75
CA TYR A 280 -18.90 21.50 25.80
C TYR A 280 -18.67 22.11 24.42
N GLY A 281 -18.66 21.28 23.36
CA GLY A 281 -18.40 21.72 21.99
C GLY A 281 -16.92 21.82 21.65
N GLU A 282 -16.03 21.31 22.52
CA GLU A 282 -14.59 21.29 22.27
C GLU A 282 -14.19 20.06 21.44
N LYS A 283 -13.23 20.24 20.53
CA LYS A 283 -12.78 19.14 19.66
C LYS A 283 -12.13 18.03 20.49
N ARG A 284 -12.60 16.80 20.30
CA ARG A 284 -11.99 15.61 20.89
C ARG A 284 -10.72 15.24 20.13
N ARG A 285 -9.71 14.75 20.86
CA ARG A 285 -8.50 14.19 20.26
C ARG A 285 -8.84 12.94 19.43
N ILE A 286 -8.14 12.75 18.32
CA ILE A 286 -8.29 11.59 17.45
C ILE A 286 -7.08 10.68 17.58
N VAL A 287 -7.36 9.38 17.66
CA VAL A 287 -6.38 8.30 17.51
C VAL A 287 -6.71 7.58 16.21
N LEU A 288 -5.90 7.79 15.17
CA LEU A 288 -6.01 7.07 13.91
C LEU A 288 -5.54 5.64 14.10
N VAL A 289 -6.33 4.69 13.62
CA VAL A 289 -6.03 3.26 13.69
C VAL A 289 -5.95 2.71 12.28
N GLY A 290 -4.98 1.84 12.01
CA GLY A 290 -4.90 1.15 10.73
C GLY A 290 -4.20 -0.20 10.85
N HIS A 291 -4.11 -0.90 9.72
CA HIS A 291 -3.41 -2.16 9.58
C HIS A 291 -2.34 -2.01 8.48
N ASP A 292 -1.11 -1.64 8.86
CA ASP A 292 -0.11 -1.06 7.93
C ASP A 292 -0.57 0.30 7.35
N VAL A 293 -0.99 1.18 8.26
CA VAL A 293 -1.71 2.46 8.06
C VAL A 293 -1.12 3.43 7.04
N ARG A 294 0.16 3.26 6.67
CA ARG A 294 0.87 4.19 5.80
C ARG A 294 0.21 4.29 4.42
N THR A 295 -0.18 3.15 3.85
CA THR A 295 -0.75 3.12 2.50
C THR A 295 -2.12 3.79 2.47
N ASP A 296 -2.95 3.55 3.49
CA ASP A 296 -4.27 4.17 3.62
C ASP A 296 -4.18 5.68 3.76
N VAL A 297 -3.20 6.19 4.52
CA VAL A 297 -2.97 7.63 4.64
C VAL A 297 -2.55 8.25 3.31
N ASP A 298 -1.70 7.59 2.54
CA ASP A 298 -1.32 8.04 1.19
C ASP A 298 -2.55 8.09 0.27
N PHE A 299 -3.47 7.12 0.36
CA PHE A 299 -4.71 7.11 -0.41
C PHE A 299 -5.72 8.16 0.04
N LEU A 300 -5.89 8.40 1.35
CA LEU A 300 -6.72 9.49 1.86
C LEU A 300 -6.24 10.86 1.34
N MET A 301 -4.93 11.07 1.31
CA MET A 301 -4.35 12.27 0.74
C MET A 301 -4.63 12.37 -0.77
N ALA A 302 -4.55 11.26 -1.51
CA ALA A 302 -4.85 11.22 -2.93
C ALA A 302 -6.30 11.55 -3.27
N VAL A 303 -7.26 11.20 -2.40
CA VAL A 303 -8.67 11.61 -2.56
C VAL A 303 -8.95 13.03 -2.06
N GLY A 304 -7.96 13.72 -1.49
CA GLY A 304 -8.07 15.12 -1.06
C GLY A 304 -8.32 15.32 0.44
N TYR A 305 -8.09 14.32 1.29
CA TYR A 305 -8.21 14.43 2.73
C TYR A 305 -6.88 14.14 3.44
N ASP A 306 -6.23 15.20 3.94
CA ASP A 306 -4.96 15.09 4.66
C ASP A 306 -5.18 15.04 6.20
N VAL A 307 -5.06 13.82 6.75
CA VAL A 307 -5.13 13.57 8.21
C VAL A 307 -4.00 14.26 8.98
N GLY A 308 -2.88 14.61 8.33
CA GLY A 308 -1.75 15.32 8.95
C GLY A 308 -2.10 16.71 9.47
N ASN A 309 -3.21 17.29 9.00
CA ASN A 309 -3.73 18.57 9.48
C ASN A 309 -4.51 18.46 10.80
N ILE A 310 -4.73 17.25 11.32
CA ILE A 310 -5.41 17.04 12.60
C ILE A 310 -4.42 17.30 13.73
N ALA A 311 -4.65 18.38 14.49
CA ALA A 311 -3.82 18.75 15.62
C ALA A 311 -3.81 17.66 16.70
N GLY A 312 -2.62 17.23 17.11
CA GLY A 312 -2.46 16.22 18.16
C GLY A 312 -2.90 14.81 17.75
N LEU A 313 -2.95 14.51 16.44
CA LEU A 313 -3.26 13.18 15.92
C LEU A 313 -2.26 12.15 16.45
N GLU A 314 -2.77 11.14 17.12
CA GLU A 314 -2.03 9.92 17.46
C GLU A 314 -2.31 8.85 16.40
N VAL A 315 -1.33 7.99 16.10
CA VAL A 315 -1.49 6.88 15.15
C VAL A 315 -1.12 5.56 15.82
N ILE A 316 -2.01 4.58 15.73
CA ILE A 316 -1.82 3.21 16.20
C ILE A 316 -1.93 2.25 15.01
N ASP A 317 -0.94 1.40 14.85
CA ASP A 317 -0.88 0.38 13.80
C ASP A 317 -1.05 -1.00 14.43
N THR A 318 -2.13 -1.69 14.06
CA THR A 318 -2.47 -3.00 14.62
C THR A 318 -1.41 -4.06 14.29
N THR A 319 -0.66 -3.93 13.19
CA THR A 319 0.48 -4.82 12.90
C THR A 319 1.64 -4.60 13.88
N CYS A 320 1.81 -3.38 14.39
CA CYS A 320 2.79 -3.06 15.42
C CYS A 320 2.32 -3.57 16.78
N MET A 321 1.06 -3.34 17.14
CA MET A 321 0.48 -3.88 18.38
C MET A 321 0.62 -5.40 18.44
N TRP A 322 0.31 -6.10 17.35
CA TRP A 322 0.45 -7.56 17.25
C TRP A 322 1.85 -8.04 17.61
N LYS A 323 2.88 -7.39 17.05
CA LYS A 323 4.28 -7.75 17.30
C LYS A 323 4.67 -7.60 18.76
N ALA A 324 4.14 -6.58 19.43
CA ALA A 324 4.38 -6.36 20.86
C ALA A 324 3.62 -7.34 21.75
N VAL A 325 2.33 -7.57 21.47
CA VAL A 325 1.46 -8.46 22.25
C VAL A 325 1.92 -9.91 22.14
N MET A 326 2.22 -10.38 20.92
CA MET A 326 2.58 -11.77 20.65
C MET A 326 4.08 -12.07 20.77
N LYS A 327 4.93 -11.04 20.98
CA LYS A 327 6.40 -11.17 20.95
C LYS A 327 6.94 -11.77 19.63
N ASP A 328 6.22 -11.57 18.54
CA ASP A 328 6.61 -12.01 17.20
C ASP A 328 7.03 -10.80 16.36
N PRO A 329 8.27 -10.70 15.85
CA PRO A 329 8.67 -9.58 15.01
C PRO A 329 8.01 -9.56 13.63
N GLN A 330 7.34 -10.64 13.19
CA GLN A 330 6.67 -10.70 11.90
C GLN A 330 5.33 -9.96 11.93
N SER A 331 5.03 -9.21 10.87
CA SER A 331 3.68 -8.68 10.66
C SER A 331 2.73 -9.84 10.37
N LYS A 332 1.49 -9.72 10.86
CA LYS A 332 0.41 -10.66 10.56
C LYS A 332 -0.69 -9.93 9.83
N GLY A 333 -1.19 -10.52 8.75
CA GLY A 333 -2.33 -9.98 8.02
C GLY A 333 -3.61 -10.00 8.87
N LEU A 334 -4.58 -9.16 8.49
CA LEU A 334 -5.79 -8.91 9.27
C LEU A 334 -6.61 -10.19 9.55
N GLY A 335 -6.97 -10.96 8.52
CA GLY A 335 -7.75 -12.20 8.70
C GLY A 335 -7.14 -13.19 9.69
N PRO A 336 -5.88 -13.62 9.50
CA PRO A 336 -5.21 -14.47 10.48
C PRO A 336 -5.14 -13.86 11.88
N MET A 337 -4.95 -12.54 12.00
CA MET A 337 -4.94 -11.86 13.31
C MET A 337 -6.29 -11.95 14.00
N LEU A 338 -7.38 -11.71 13.27
CA LEU A 338 -8.75 -11.81 13.80
C LEU A 338 -9.07 -13.25 14.26
N CYS A 339 -8.66 -14.25 13.48
CA CYS A 339 -8.81 -15.66 13.83
C CYS A 339 -8.17 -15.98 15.19
N ASP A 340 -6.92 -15.56 15.41
CA ASP A 340 -6.21 -15.77 16.68
C ASP A 340 -6.83 -15.00 17.85
N LEU A 341 -7.41 -13.82 17.60
CA LEU A 341 -8.10 -13.02 18.61
C LEU A 341 -9.50 -13.56 18.94
N GLY A 342 -9.96 -14.60 18.24
CA GLY A 342 -11.30 -15.15 18.37
C GLY A 342 -12.39 -14.16 17.95
N VAL A 343 -12.10 -13.37 16.91
CA VAL A 343 -13.06 -12.46 16.27
C VAL A 343 -13.60 -13.16 15.03
N ASP A 344 -14.92 -13.32 14.96
CA ASP A 344 -15.57 -13.83 13.75
C ASP A 344 -15.56 -12.76 12.66
N PHE A 345 -15.04 -13.10 11.48
CA PHE A 345 -14.95 -12.18 10.36
C PHE A 345 -15.40 -12.84 9.05
N ARG A 346 -15.94 -12.02 8.15
CA ARG A 346 -16.31 -12.41 6.78
C ARG A 346 -16.08 -11.21 5.86
N HIS A 347 -16.00 -11.46 4.56
CA HIS A 347 -15.96 -10.40 3.55
C HIS A 347 -14.83 -9.38 3.80
N LEU A 348 -13.61 -9.87 4.09
CA LEU A 348 -12.40 -9.07 3.96
C LEU A 348 -12.26 -8.60 2.50
N HIS A 349 -11.53 -7.51 2.29
CA HIS A 349 -11.50 -6.74 1.03
C HIS A 349 -12.80 -5.95 0.76
N ASN A 350 -13.51 -5.65 1.84
CA ASN A 350 -14.53 -4.61 1.88
C ASN A 350 -14.00 -3.58 2.88
N ALA A 351 -13.65 -2.39 2.39
CA ALA A 351 -12.95 -1.41 3.20
C ALA A 351 -13.68 -1.11 4.53
N GLY A 352 -15.03 -1.04 4.51
CA GLY A 352 -15.83 -0.81 5.71
C GLY A 352 -15.72 -1.94 6.74
N ASN A 353 -15.72 -3.18 6.28
CA ASN A 353 -15.51 -4.35 7.13
C ASN A 353 -14.08 -4.35 7.70
N ASP A 354 -13.08 -4.12 6.86
CA ASP A 354 -11.66 -4.16 7.24
C ASP A 354 -11.31 -3.06 8.26
N ALA A 355 -11.84 -1.85 8.08
CA ALA A 355 -11.75 -0.79 9.07
C ALA A 355 -12.40 -1.19 10.40
N THR A 356 -13.55 -1.87 10.36
CA THR A 356 -14.28 -2.32 11.56
C THR A 356 -13.50 -3.39 12.30
N TYR A 357 -13.07 -4.43 11.59
CA TYR A 357 -12.31 -5.53 12.17
C TYR A 357 -10.94 -5.09 12.69
N THR A 358 -10.29 -4.14 12.02
CA THR A 358 -9.05 -3.52 12.50
C THR A 358 -9.27 -2.85 13.87
N LEU A 359 -10.38 -2.13 14.04
CA LEU A 359 -10.70 -1.51 15.31
C LEU A 359 -11.06 -2.52 16.40
N GLN A 360 -11.79 -3.58 16.06
CA GLN A 360 -12.05 -4.71 16.96
C GLN A 360 -10.75 -5.37 17.42
N ALA A 361 -9.82 -5.60 16.49
CA ALA A 361 -8.50 -6.18 16.79
C ALA A 361 -7.71 -5.29 17.76
N LEU A 362 -7.73 -3.97 17.59
CA LEU A 362 -7.13 -3.03 18.54
C LEU A 362 -7.71 -3.20 19.94
N VAL A 363 -9.05 -3.23 20.07
CA VAL A 363 -9.71 -3.35 21.38
C VAL A 363 -9.36 -4.68 22.05
N LYS A 364 -9.35 -5.79 21.30
CA LYS A 364 -8.94 -7.11 21.80
C LYS A 364 -7.48 -7.13 22.26
N MET A 365 -6.57 -6.62 21.44
CA MET A 365 -5.13 -6.55 21.77
C MET A 365 -4.87 -5.61 22.95
N ALA A 366 -5.63 -4.52 23.07
CA ALA A 366 -5.56 -3.63 24.22
C ALA A 366 -5.96 -4.38 25.50
N GLU A 367 -7.03 -5.18 25.49
CA GLU A 367 -7.43 -6.00 26.64
C GLU A 367 -6.36 -7.03 27.02
N ILE A 368 -5.84 -7.79 26.04
CA ILE A 368 -4.76 -8.78 26.24
C ILE A 368 -3.53 -8.12 26.87
N GLY A 369 -3.11 -6.98 26.29
CA GLY A 369 -1.98 -6.20 26.77
C GLY A 369 -0.60 -6.81 26.51
N LEU A 370 0.41 -6.22 27.15
CA LEU A 370 1.78 -6.70 27.02
C LEU A 370 1.98 -7.93 27.92
N PRO A 371 2.71 -8.95 27.44
CA PRO A 371 3.08 -10.09 28.28
C PRO A 371 3.96 -9.63 29.45
N SER A 372 3.73 -10.17 30.65
CA SER A 372 4.51 -9.84 31.85
C SER A 372 6.01 -10.00 31.61
N GLU A 373 6.79 -8.93 31.82
CA GLU A 373 8.25 -9.00 31.78
C GLU A 373 8.77 -9.35 33.18
N GLY A 374 9.60 -10.39 33.28
CA GLY A 374 10.48 -10.54 34.44
C GLY A 374 11.47 -9.38 34.45
N ASP A 375 11.64 -8.75 35.62
CA ASP A 375 12.33 -7.50 35.88
C ASP A 375 13.54 -7.19 34.96
N GLY A 376 13.42 -6.10 34.19
CA GLY A 376 14.49 -5.57 33.36
C GLY A 376 14.23 -4.11 33.02
N ALA A 377 14.85 -3.21 33.81
CA ALA A 377 14.92 -1.76 33.71
C ALA A 377 14.24 -1.08 32.50
N SER A 378 13.18 -0.33 32.78
CA SER A 378 12.48 0.57 31.86
C SER A 378 13.43 1.63 31.28
N PRO A 379 13.69 1.65 29.96
CA PRO A 379 14.15 2.87 29.31
C PRO A 379 12.99 3.88 29.25
N GLU A 380 13.27 5.15 29.49
CA GLU A 380 12.26 6.21 29.39
C GLU A 380 11.63 6.22 27.98
N PRO A 381 10.29 6.34 27.88
CA PRO A 381 9.61 6.39 26.59
C PRO A 381 10.08 7.63 25.82
N ALA A 382 10.67 7.43 24.65
CA ALA A 382 10.97 8.54 23.74
C ALA A 382 9.65 9.24 23.36
N PRO A 383 9.62 10.58 23.28
CA PRO A 383 8.44 11.30 22.82
C PRO A 383 8.07 10.82 21.42
N ASN A 384 6.86 10.25 21.28
CA ASN A 384 6.20 9.79 20.05
C ASN A 384 7.06 9.96 18.79
N LEU A 385 7.94 9.00 18.54
CA LEU A 385 8.87 9.06 17.42
C LEU A 385 8.23 8.51 16.13
N TYR A 386 7.03 8.99 15.81
CA TYR A 386 6.64 9.13 14.42
C TYR A 386 6.97 10.58 14.03
N ARG A 387 8.18 10.80 13.51
CA ARG A 387 8.40 11.99 12.68
C ARG A 387 7.44 11.82 11.50
N PRO A 388 6.51 12.75 11.26
CA PRO A 388 5.80 12.76 10.00
C PRO A 388 6.87 12.88 8.92
N ILE A 389 7.02 11.87 8.06
CA ILE A 389 7.80 12.03 6.84
C ILE A 389 6.91 12.79 5.85
N TRP A 390 6.56 14.03 6.20
CA TRP A 390 5.96 15.00 5.28
C TRP A 390 6.95 16.15 5.19
N LYS A 391 8.06 15.90 4.50
CA LYS A 391 8.77 17.01 3.89
C LYS A 391 7.89 17.49 2.73
N LYS A 392 7.18 18.60 3.00
CA LYS A 392 6.60 19.57 2.06
C LYS A 392 6.21 19.03 0.68
N ALA A 393 4.89 18.93 0.47
CA ALA A 393 4.28 18.95 -0.85
C ALA A 393 4.45 20.33 -1.52
N GLU A 394 5.69 20.72 -1.80
CA GLU A 394 6.00 21.94 -2.58
C GLU A 394 6.42 21.64 -4.02
N ASP A 395 6.58 20.36 -4.42
CA ASP A 395 6.99 19.98 -5.79
C ASP A 395 6.01 19.05 -6.52
N VAL A 396 4.77 18.89 -6.03
CA VAL A 396 3.71 18.30 -6.86
C VAL A 396 2.93 19.46 -7.47
N GLN A 397 3.31 19.83 -8.70
CA GLN A 397 2.40 20.53 -9.60
C GLN A 397 1.17 19.63 -9.82
N ILE A 398 0.15 19.85 -9.01
CA ILE A 398 -1.21 19.41 -9.31
C ILE A 398 -1.68 20.35 -10.43
N GLY A 399 -1.58 19.87 -11.66
CA GLY A 399 -2.01 20.59 -12.84
C GLY A 399 -3.53 20.73 -12.89
N PHE A 400 -4.04 21.79 -12.26
CA PHE A 400 -5.17 22.58 -12.74
C PHE A 400 -4.55 23.97 -12.90
N VAL A 401 -4.47 24.60 -14.08
CA VAL A 401 -5.50 25.17 -14.99
C VAL A 401 -4.78 25.43 -16.35
N ASP A 402 -5.37 25.57 -17.54
CA ASP A 402 -6.37 26.56 -17.95
C ASP A 402 -7.07 26.14 -19.26
N GLU A 403 -8.34 26.55 -19.34
CA GLU A 403 -9.18 26.59 -20.53
C GLU A 403 -8.56 27.50 -21.61
N ALA A 404 -7.94 26.91 -22.63
CA ALA A 404 -7.81 27.52 -23.95
C ALA A 404 -7.39 26.47 -24.98
N ASP A 405 -8.27 25.51 -25.29
CA ASP A 405 -8.40 25.03 -26.68
C ASP A 405 -9.66 24.18 -26.84
N ASN A 406 -10.74 24.89 -27.16
CA ASN A 406 -11.93 24.32 -27.75
C ASN A 406 -11.61 23.83 -29.17
N ARG A 407 -11.42 22.51 -29.35
CA ARG A 407 -11.78 21.81 -30.59
C ARG A 407 -12.43 20.47 -30.29
N GLN A 408 -13.77 20.52 -30.31
CA GLN A 408 -14.70 19.51 -30.82
C GLN A 408 -14.34 18.03 -30.66
N ALA A 409 -15.21 17.38 -29.88
CA ALA A 409 -15.51 15.96 -29.86
C ALA A 409 -15.20 15.21 -31.17
N ASN A 410 -14.31 14.23 -31.10
CA ASN A 410 -14.35 13.09 -32.01
C ASN A 410 -15.06 11.94 -31.30
N VAL A 411 -16.38 11.94 -31.53
CA VAL A 411 -17.23 10.75 -31.49
C VAL A 411 -16.61 9.72 -32.44
N LEU A 412 -16.23 8.55 -31.91
CA LEU A 412 -15.96 7.38 -32.74
C LEU A 412 -17.29 6.94 -33.40
N PRO A 413 -17.41 6.93 -34.74
CA PRO A 413 -18.64 6.48 -35.36
C PRO A 413 -18.75 4.95 -35.34
N HIS A 414 -19.98 4.49 -35.13
CA HIS A 414 -20.46 3.13 -35.24
C HIS A 414 -19.98 2.43 -36.53
N LYS A 415 -19.55 1.17 -36.38
CA LYS A 415 -19.40 0.20 -37.47
C LYS A 415 -20.76 -0.08 -38.13
N ASN A 416 -20.82 -0.04 -39.45
CA ASN A 416 -21.65 -0.90 -40.30
C ASN A 416 -21.18 -0.85 -41.78
N PRO A 417 -21.60 -1.80 -42.64
CA PRO A 417 -20.66 -2.70 -43.34
C PRO A 417 -20.26 -2.33 -44.78
N VAL A 418 -19.17 -2.99 -45.20
CA VAL A 418 -18.57 -3.19 -46.54
C VAL A 418 -19.36 -2.75 -47.78
N PRO A 419 -18.72 -2.03 -48.72
CA PRO A 419 -19.04 -2.11 -50.15
C PRO A 419 -17.90 -2.70 -51.00
N LYS A 420 -18.32 -3.48 -52.00
CA LYS A 420 -17.52 -4.22 -52.98
C LYS A 420 -16.84 -3.28 -54.00
N ASN A 421 -15.63 -3.64 -54.42
CA ASN A 421 -14.92 -3.04 -55.55
C ASN A 421 -15.69 -3.16 -56.87
N PRO A 422 -15.68 -2.16 -57.75
CA PRO A 422 -15.97 -2.33 -59.17
C PRO A 422 -14.67 -2.57 -59.96
N MET A 423 -14.67 -3.60 -60.82
CA MET A 423 -13.72 -3.72 -61.94
C MET A 423 -14.36 -3.20 -63.25
N PRO A 424 -13.54 -2.82 -64.25
CA PRO A 424 -14.00 -2.07 -65.42
C PRO A 424 -14.67 -2.96 -66.49
N LYS A 425 -15.51 -2.30 -67.29
CA LYS A 425 -16.27 -2.84 -68.43
C LYS A 425 -15.34 -3.21 -69.59
N ASP A 426 -15.72 -4.28 -70.31
CA ASP A 426 -15.92 -4.25 -71.77
C ASP A 426 -16.76 -5.46 -72.26
N ILE A 427 -17.83 -5.14 -73.02
CA ILE A 427 -18.53 -5.76 -74.19
C ILE A 427 -18.58 -7.33 -74.27
N VAL A 428 -19.66 -8.07 -74.60
CA VAL A 428 -20.75 -7.96 -75.60
C VAL A 428 -21.90 -8.98 -75.29
N GLU A 429 -23.14 -8.61 -75.64
CA GLU A 429 -24.32 -9.38 -76.11
C GLU A 429 -25.04 -10.53 -75.35
N ALA A 430 -26.35 -10.25 -75.20
CA ALA A 430 -27.54 -11.06 -75.56
C ALA A 430 -28.02 -12.25 -74.69
N GLY A 431 -29.31 -12.19 -74.33
CA GLY A 431 -30.15 -13.39 -74.24
C GLY A 431 -31.08 -13.56 -73.02
N ASN A 432 -32.25 -12.93 -73.10
CA ASN A 432 -33.60 -13.46 -72.86
C ASN A 432 -34.03 -14.22 -71.57
N SER A 433 -35.22 -13.81 -71.06
CA SER A 433 -36.33 -14.60 -70.44
C SER A 433 -36.04 -15.36 -69.13
N SER A 434 -36.92 -15.54 -68.15
CA SER A 434 -38.36 -15.28 -67.94
C SER A 434 -38.71 -15.76 -66.52
N GLU A 435 -39.85 -15.26 -65.99
CA GLU A 435 -40.70 -15.88 -64.95
C GLU A 435 -40.11 -16.09 -63.54
N GLY A 436 -40.82 -15.93 -62.43
CA GLY A 436 -42.22 -15.66 -62.14
C GLY A 436 -42.45 -15.89 -60.64
N SER A 437 -43.45 -15.19 -60.07
CA SER A 437 -44.33 -15.56 -58.93
C SER A 437 -43.75 -16.32 -57.72
N GLY A 438 -44.04 -15.99 -56.46
CA GLY A 438 -45.09 -15.19 -55.84
C GLY A 438 -45.31 -15.66 -54.39
N LEU A 439 -46.15 -14.91 -53.66
CA LEU A 439 -46.97 -15.32 -52.48
C LEU A 439 -46.21 -15.67 -51.18
N SER A 440 -46.31 -14.96 -50.04
CA SER A 440 -47.41 -14.39 -49.22
C SER A 440 -47.76 -15.25 -47.99
N VAL A 441 -47.72 -14.63 -46.80
CA VAL A 441 -48.48 -14.95 -45.55
C VAL A 441 -48.07 -16.26 -44.85
N GLY A 442 -47.90 -16.39 -43.54
CA GLY A 442 -48.24 -15.58 -42.36
C GLY A 442 -48.82 -16.52 -41.29
N GLY A 443 -48.46 -16.28 -40.02
CA GLY A 443 -49.28 -16.62 -38.84
C GLY A 443 -49.15 -18.02 -38.20
N ASP A 444 -48.85 -17.97 -36.89
CA ASP A 444 -49.33 -18.82 -35.78
C ASP A 444 -48.94 -20.32 -35.78
N GLY A 445 -48.56 -20.99 -34.70
CA GLY A 445 -48.48 -20.72 -33.27
C GLY A 445 -48.32 -22.07 -32.52
N TRP A 446 -47.90 -22.00 -31.25
CA TRP A 446 -48.01 -23.00 -30.17
C TRP A 446 -47.38 -24.40 -30.34
N ASP A 447 -46.25 -24.64 -29.67
CA ASP A 447 -46.14 -25.45 -28.44
C ASP A 447 -44.76 -25.25 -27.77
#